data_AF-A0A699U4V5-F1
#
_entry.id   AF-A0A699U4V5-F1
#
_cell.length_a   1.000
_cell.length_b   1.000
_cell.length_c   1.000
_cell.angle_alpha   90.00
_cell.angle_beta   90.00
_cell.angle_gamma   90.00
#
_symmetry.space_group_name_H-M   'P 1'
#
loop_
_entity.id
_entity.type
_entity.pdbx_description
1 polymer ?
#
loop_
_entity_poly.entity_id
_entity_poly.type
_entity_poly.pdbx_seq_one_letter_code
_entity_poly.pdbx_strand_id
1 'polypeptide(L)'
;NVWTLVDCPKGVRPIGTKWALKNKKDKRGIVIRNKARLVAQGHTQEERINYDEVFAPVARIKAIILFLAYALFIGFTVYQMDVKSAFLYGTIDKEVYVMQPPGF
;
A
#
# COMPACT_ATOMS: atom_id res chain seq x y z
N ASN A 1 -6.48 5.88 -17.55
CA ASN A 1 -5.04 5.83 -17.23
C ASN A 1 -4.82 6.37 -15.84
N VAL A 2 -4.04 5.69 -15.00
CA VAL A 2 -3.77 6.09 -13.61
C VAL A 2 -2.53 7.01 -13.51
N TRP A 3 -1.67 7.00 -14.54
CA TRP A 3 -0.44 7.78 -14.59
C TRP A 3 -0.34 8.56 -15.90
N THR A 4 0.25 9.75 -15.83
CA THR A 4 0.57 10.60 -16.98
C THR A 4 2.07 10.86 -16.97
N LEU A 5 2.74 10.66 -18.11
CA LEU A 5 4.16 10.98 -18.25
C LEU A 5 4.32 12.50 -18.41
N VAL A 6 5.15 13.10 -17.56
CA VAL A 6 5.43 14.54 -17.54
C VAL A 6 6.91 14.78 -17.28
N ASP A 7 7.43 15.92 -17.73
CA ASP A 7 8.76 16.37 -17.34
C ASP A 7 8.82 16.65 -15.84
N CYS A 8 9.96 16.38 -15.21
CA CYS A 8 10.14 16.58 -13.78
C CYS A 8 9.99 18.08 -13.44
N PRO A 9 8.98 18.48 -12.65
CA PRO A 9 8.78 19.89 -12.30
C PRO A 9 9.95 20.44 -11.50
N LYS A 10 10.24 21.74 -11.66
CA LYS A 10 11.31 22.40 -10.89
C LYS A 10 10.97 22.39 -9.40
N GLY A 11 11.96 22.01 -8.57
CA GLY A 11 11.82 21.98 -7.10
C GLY A 11 11.18 20.71 -6.54
N VAL A 12 10.78 19.75 -7.38
CA VAL A 12 10.26 18.45 -6.94
C VAL A 12 11.41 17.45 -6.81
N ARG A 13 11.40 16.67 -5.71
CA ARG A 13 12.25 15.48 -5.54
C ARG A 13 11.41 14.23 -5.84
N PRO A 14 11.41 13.69 -7.09
CA PRO A 14 10.57 12.56 -7.45
C PRO A 14 11.03 11.28 -6.73
N ILE A 15 10.08 10.42 -6.39
CA ILE A 15 10.36 9.17 -5.70
C ILE A 15 10.97 8.18 -6.69
N GLY A 16 12.18 7.69 -6.42
CA GLY A 16 12.81 6.66 -7.24
C GLY A 16 11.94 5.40 -7.30
N THR A 17 11.90 4.72 -8.45
CA THR A 17 11.20 3.45 -8.58
C THR A 17 12.14 2.34 -9.02
N LYS A 18 11.77 1.09 -8.74
CA LYS A 18 12.49 -0.09 -9.22
C LYS A 18 11.54 -1.23 -9.51
N TRP A 19 11.99 -2.13 -10.37
CA TRP A 19 11.32 -3.40 -10.61
C TRP A 19 11.69 -4.42 -9.54
N ALA A 20 10.69 -4.98 -8.87
CA ALA A 20 10.84 -6.17 -8.05
C ALA A 20 10.33 -7.39 -8.83
N LEU A 21 11.28 -8.18 -9.33
CA LEU A 21 11.02 -9.40 -10.09
C LEU A 21 11.09 -10.63 -9.18
N LYS A 22 10.10 -11.52 -9.28
CA LYS A 22 10.04 -12.76 -8.51
C LYS A 22 9.44 -13.89 -9.33
N ASN A 23 10.16 -14.99 -9.42
CA ASN A 23 9.64 -16.23 -9.99
C ASN A 23 8.93 -17.02 -8.89
N LYS A 24 7.64 -17.30 -9.08
CA LYS A 24 6.93 -18.29 -8.27
C LYS A 24 7.28 -19.67 -8.80
N LYS A 25 7.78 -20.51 -7.90
CA LYS A 25 8.10 -21.90 -8.18
C LYS A 25 7.11 -22.82 -7.48
N ASP A 26 6.87 -23.99 -8.04
CA ASP A 26 6.12 -25.06 -7.38
C ASP A 26 6.98 -25.79 -6.34
N LYS A 27 6.42 -26.84 -5.71
CA LYS A 27 7.14 -27.67 -4.73
C LYS A 27 8.35 -28.42 -5.32
N ARG A 28 8.41 -28.57 -6.65
CA ARG A 28 9.50 -29.24 -7.39
C ARG A 28 10.54 -28.23 -7.91
N GLY A 29 10.36 -26.94 -7.65
CA GLY A 29 11.27 -25.88 -8.10
C GLY A 29 11.01 -25.38 -9.52
N ILE A 30 9.97 -25.86 -10.21
CA ILE A 30 9.60 -25.44 -11.57
C ILE A 30 8.94 -24.07 -11.50
N VAL A 31 9.37 -23.14 -12.35
CA VAL A 31 8.79 -21.80 -12.43
C VAL A 31 7.39 -21.88 -13.02
N ILE A 32 6.38 -21.59 -12.21
CA ILE A 32 4.97 -21.57 -12.62
C ILE A 32 4.50 -20.18 -13.02
N ARG A 33 5.16 -19.12 -12.54
CA ARG A 33 4.75 -17.74 -12.83
C ARG A 33 5.88 -16.74 -12.58
N ASN A 34 6.12 -15.86 -13.52
CA ASN A 34 6.95 -14.67 -13.32
C ASN A 34 6.08 -13.53 -12.78
N LYS A 35 6.55 -12.85 -11.73
CA LYS A 35 5.84 -11.73 -11.10
C LYS A 35 6.74 -10.50 -11.15
N ALA A 36 6.26 -9.43 -11.77
CA ALA A 36 6.86 -8.11 -11.70
C ALA A 36 6.01 -7.20 -10.82
N ARG A 37 6.65 -6.35 -10.03
CA ARG A 37 6.01 -5.28 -9.27
C ARG A 37 6.83 -4.01 -9.45
N LEU A 38 6.17 -2.91 -9.77
CA LEU A 38 6.77 -1.59 -9.67
C LEU A 38 6.73 -1.17 -8.20
N VAL A 39 7.87 -0.79 -7.63
CA VAL A 39 7.99 -0.45 -6.22
C VAL A 39 8.70 0.89 -6.07
N ALA A 40 8.16 1.76 -5.23
CA ALA A 40 8.78 3.00 -4.82
C ALA A 40 9.98 2.75 -3.88
N GLN A 41 11.04 3.53 -4.01
CA GLN A 41 12.22 3.50 -3.15
C GLN A 41 11.95 4.35 -1.90
N GLY A 42 11.53 3.70 -0.81
CA GLY A 42 11.14 4.38 0.44
C GLY A 42 12.28 5.07 1.20
N HIS A 43 13.54 4.94 0.78
CA HIS A 43 14.70 5.52 1.46
C HIS A 43 14.77 7.05 1.39
N THR A 44 13.92 7.67 0.58
CA THR A 44 13.91 9.13 0.32
C THR A 44 12.85 9.88 1.13
N GLN A 45 12.08 9.19 1.98
CA GLN A 45 11.03 9.81 2.79
C GLN A 45 11.59 10.36 4.11
N GLU A 46 11.44 11.65 4.32
CA GLU A 46 11.82 12.37 5.55
C GLU A 46 10.57 12.61 6.43
N GLU A 47 10.66 12.29 7.72
CA GLU A 47 9.60 12.56 8.71
C GLU A 47 9.33 14.08 8.77
N ARG A 48 8.05 14.49 8.85
CA ARG A 48 7.57 15.89 8.84
C ARG A 48 7.77 16.66 7.54
N ILE A 49 8.35 16.04 6.52
CA ILE A 49 8.51 16.61 5.17
C ILE A 49 7.64 15.83 4.20
N ASN A 50 7.75 14.50 4.21
CA ASN A 50 7.02 13.62 3.30
C ASN A 50 5.86 12.88 3.98
N TYR A 51 5.91 12.71 5.29
CA TYR A 51 4.83 12.10 6.07
C TYR A 51 4.80 12.64 7.50
N ASP A 52 3.61 12.73 8.07
CA ASP A 52 3.39 13.20 9.45
C ASP A 52 3.16 12.03 10.42
N GLU A 53 2.65 10.90 9.92
CA GLU A 53 2.41 9.69 10.71
C GLU A 53 2.79 8.44 9.90
N VAL A 54 3.36 7.43 10.57
CA VAL A 54 3.74 6.13 9.97
C VAL A 54 2.80 4.98 10.35
N PHE A 55 1.87 5.22 11.25
CA PHE A 55 1.01 4.16 11.79
C PHE A 55 -0.31 4.12 11.02
N ALA A 56 -0.63 2.95 10.48
CA ALA A 56 -2.01 2.68 10.08
C ALA A 56 -2.87 2.57 11.36
N PRO A 57 -4.09 3.12 11.41
CA PRO A 57 -4.99 2.94 12.53
C PRO A 57 -5.43 1.48 12.59
N VAL A 58 -4.77 0.68 13.42
CA VAL A 58 -5.14 -0.72 13.66
C VAL A 58 -5.97 -0.78 14.95
N ALA A 59 -7.19 -1.30 14.85
CA ALA A 59 -8.02 -1.54 16.02
C ALA A 59 -7.30 -2.49 16.98
N ARG A 60 -7.24 -2.11 18.27
CA ARG A 60 -6.59 -2.93 19.30
C ARG A 60 -7.43 -4.18 19.56
N ILE A 61 -6.78 -5.34 19.68
CA ILE A 61 -7.47 -6.62 19.91
C ILE A 61 -8.39 -6.61 21.14
N LYS A 62 -7.97 -5.93 22.23
CA LYS A 62 -8.81 -5.78 23.45
C LYS A 62 -10.11 -5.02 23.17
N ALA A 63 -10.07 -4.01 22.29
CA ALA A 63 -11.26 -3.24 21.92
C ALA A 63 -12.21 -4.09 21.05
N ILE A 64 -11.66 -4.90 20.13
CA ILE A 64 -12.45 -5.83 19.30
C ILE A 64 -13.14 -6.87 20.19
N ILE A 65 -12.42 -7.46 21.15
CA ILE A 65 -12.98 -8.45 22.08
C ILE A 65 -14.09 -7.83 22.93
N LEU A 66 -13.86 -6.64 23.49
CA LEU A 66 -14.88 -5.92 24.28
C LEU A 66 -16.12 -5.61 23.44
N PHE A 67 -15.94 -5.16 22.20
CA PHE A 67 -17.04 -4.91 21.26
C PHE A 67 -17.85 -6.16 20.96
N LEU A 68 -17.20 -7.29 20.68
CA LEU A 68 -17.88 -8.57 20.42
C LEU A 68 -18.62 -9.10 21.66
N ALA A 69 -18.02 -8.98 22.85
CA ALA A 69 -18.66 -9.37 24.11
C ALA A 69 -19.92 -8.52 24.38
N TYR A 70 -19.85 -7.21 24.11
CA TYR A 70 -20.99 -6.31 24.23
C TYR A 70 -22.08 -6.61 23.19
N ALA A 71 -21.70 -6.83 21.93
CA ALA A 71 -22.63 -7.20 20.87
C ALA A 71 -23.38 -8.50 21.19
N LEU A 72 -22.69 -9.48 21.77
CA LEU A 72 -23.32 -10.71 22.25
C LEU A 72 -24.30 -10.45 23.39
N PHE A 73 -23.93 -9.61 24.37
CA PHE A 73 -24.77 -9.30 25.52
C PHE A 73 -26.11 -8.65 25.15
N ILE A 74 -26.09 -7.76 24.16
CA ILE A 74 -27.29 -7.04 23.68
C ILE A 74 -27.99 -7.73 22.50
N GLY A 75 -27.46 -8.86 22.01
CA GLY A 75 -28.01 -9.60 20.88
C GLY A 75 -27.84 -8.92 19.51
N PHE A 76 -26.86 -8.03 19.35
CA PHE A 76 -26.56 -7.43 18.05
C PHE A 76 -25.88 -8.43 17.11
N THR A 77 -26.33 -8.43 15.85
CA THR A 77 -25.66 -9.17 14.78
C THR A 77 -24.50 -8.34 14.24
N VAL A 78 -23.29 -8.90 14.27
CA VAL A 78 -22.08 -8.27 13.75
C VAL A 78 -21.74 -8.86 12.39
N TYR A 79 -21.45 -7.99 11.42
CA TYR A 79 -20.98 -8.37 10.10
C TYR A 79 -19.51 -7.97 9.93
N GLN A 80 -18.72 -8.84 9.30
CA GLN A 80 -17.33 -8.55 8.94
C GLN A 80 -17.23 -8.24 7.44
N MET A 81 -16.55 -7.15 7.10
CA MET A 81 -16.24 -6.79 5.72
C MET A 81 -14.73 -6.63 5.57
N ASP A 82 -14.13 -7.42 4.67
CA ASP A 82 -12.74 -7.26 4.25
C ASP A 82 -12.72 -6.66 2.84
N VAL A 83 -12.17 -5.45 2.71
CA VAL A 83 -12.12 -4.72 1.43
C VAL A 83 -10.80 -5.04 0.73
N LYS A 84 -10.86 -5.89 -0.29
CA LYS A 84 -9.68 -6.35 -1.07
C LYS A 84 -8.83 -5.23 -1.69
N SER A 85 -9.38 -4.03 -1.85
CA SER A 85 -8.77 -2.89 -2.55
C SER A 85 -8.89 -1.58 -1.78
N ALA A 86 -8.95 -1.62 -0.44
CA ALA A 86 -9.13 -0.42 0.39
C ALA A 86 -8.12 0.69 0.08
N PHE A 87 -6.88 0.31 -0.23
CA PHE A 87 -5.80 1.26 -0.58
C PHE A 87 -5.89 1.84 -1.99
N LEU A 88 -6.62 1.22 -2.92
CA LEU A 88 -6.59 1.61 -4.33
C LEU A 88 -7.60 2.70 -4.69
N TYR A 89 -8.61 2.91 -3.85
CA TYR A 89 -9.69 3.87 -4.09
C TYR A 89 -9.66 5.07 -3.14
N GLY A 90 -8.61 5.19 -2.31
CA GLY A 90 -8.39 6.39 -1.51
C GLY A 90 -8.08 7.58 -2.42
N THR A 91 -8.79 8.69 -2.23
CA THR A 91 -8.39 9.96 -2.84
C THR A 91 -7.04 10.37 -2.26
N ILE A 92 -6.08 10.65 -3.14
CA ILE A 92 -4.77 11.14 -2.74
C ILE A 92 -4.83 12.66 -2.79
N ASP A 93 -4.74 13.32 -1.63
CA ASP A 93 -4.77 14.79 -1.54
C ASP A 93 -3.47 15.45 -2.02
N LYS A 94 -2.39 14.66 -2.13
CA LYS A 94 -1.05 15.14 -2.53
C LYS A 94 -0.67 14.61 -3.91
N GLU A 95 -0.19 15.51 -4.76
CA GLU A 95 0.39 15.12 -6.04
C GLU A 95 1.76 14.44 -5.80
N VAL A 96 1.95 13.25 -6.40
CA VAL A 96 3.16 12.45 -6.19
C VAL A 96 3.82 12.18 -7.54
N TYR A 97 5.10 12.56 -7.65
CA TYR A 97 5.93 12.28 -8.81
C TYR A 97 6.84 11.08 -8.53
N VAL A 98 6.89 10.15 -9.49
CA VAL A 98 7.74 8.97 -9.43
C VAL A 98 8.67 8.96 -10.63
N MET A 99 9.94 8.58 -10.42
CA MET A 99 10.86 8.38 -11.54
C MET A 99 10.43 7.16 -12.35
N GLN A 100 10.68 7.20 -13.66
CA GLN A 100 10.51 6.03 -14.51
C GLN A 100 11.49 4.93 -14.07
N PRO A 101 11.04 3.67 -13.94
CA PRO A 101 11.92 2.61 -13.48
C PRO A 101 12.95 2.26 -14.57
N PRO A 102 14.12 1.75 -14.20
CA PRO A 102 15.16 1.37 -15.16
C PRO A 102 14.63 0.35 -16.18
N GLY A 103 14.99 0.53 -17.45
CA GLY A 103 14.63 -0.41 -18.52
C GLY A 103 13.27 -0.15 -19.19
N PHE A 104 12.68 1.04 -18.97
CA PHE A 104 11.82 1.67 -19.97
C PHE A 104 12.64 2.57 -20.88
#